data_AF-A0A9P0PP21-F1
#
_entry.id   AF-A0A9P0PP21-F1
#
_cell.length_a   1.000
_cell.length_b   1.000
_cell.length_c   1.000
_cell.angle_alpha   90.00
_cell.angle_beta   90.00
_cell.angle_gamma   90.00
#
_symmetry.space_group_name_H-M   'P 1'
#
loop_
_entity.id
_entity.type
_entity.pdbx_description
1 polymer ?
#
loop_
_entity_poly.entity_id
_entity_poly.type
_entity_poly.pdbx_seq_one_letter_code
_entity_poly.pdbx_strand_id
1 'polypeptide(L)'
;MIMESASLNKAHQQQRRAEALLRQKKFDECIECHRQAILLLNEASKMTENPRSLESIRLQKMYHEKQIDLMRAKKSQAQIEQYRKSHHLNRKISSNGECDNSEGLEATIYRTIQVHDSLIDYLGKRSGSDNDSLKSYSTSDTDDRQDKDCTTPIVGNKHPKDDSQIIEELKVLSGQLRDSVQCLLVQLDDRNKEIEKLKATINVLESEKQKGEQLSHERRGIFSHWGGAIVSKRSLFVSVSTKTSHAGDEQLC
;
A
#
# COMPACT_ATOMS: atom_id res chain seq x y z
N MET A 1 -29.93 17.92 41.70
CA MET A 1 -29.22 18.91 40.85
C MET A 1 -27.69 18.79 40.85
N ILE A 2 -27.00 18.31 41.90
CA ILE A 2 -25.51 18.26 41.93
C ILE A 2 -24.90 17.21 40.96
N MET A 3 -25.61 16.13 40.64
CA MET A 3 -25.08 15.04 39.82
C MET A 3 -25.21 15.29 38.29
N GLU A 4 -26.20 16.07 37.87
CA GLU A 4 -26.44 16.46 36.47
C GLU A 4 -25.35 17.40 35.93
N SER A 5 -24.87 18.31 36.78
CA SER A 5 -23.73 19.17 36.45
C SER A 5 -22.41 18.40 36.38
N ALA A 6 -22.26 17.32 37.15
CA ALA A 6 -21.05 16.52 37.18
C ALA A 6 -20.79 15.76 35.86
N SER A 7 -21.82 15.17 35.25
CA SER A 7 -21.69 14.45 33.96
C SER A 7 -21.43 15.41 32.81
N LEU A 8 -22.13 16.55 32.76
CA LEU A 8 -21.92 17.58 31.74
C LEU A 8 -20.52 18.21 31.82
N ASN A 9 -20.04 18.50 33.02
CA ASN A 9 -18.69 19.04 33.23
C ASN A 9 -17.60 18.07 32.77
N LYS A 10 -17.76 16.77 33.03
CA LYS A 10 -16.85 15.73 32.54
C LYS A 10 -16.88 15.65 31.01
N ALA A 11 -18.03 15.80 30.36
CA ALA A 11 -18.12 15.81 28.90
C ALA A 11 -17.31 16.99 28.30
N HIS A 12 -17.43 18.19 28.87
CA HIS A 12 -16.61 19.34 28.44
C HIS A 12 -15.12 19.16 28.70
N GLN A 13 -14.73 18.47 29.80
CA GLN A 13 -13.34 18.11 30.03
C GLN A 13 -12.81 17.18 28.93
N GLN A 14 -13.59 16.19 28.51
CA GLN A 14 -13.24 15.30 27.40
C GLN A 14 -13.11 16.06 26.08
N GLN A 15 -13.96 17.05 25.83
CA GLN A 15 -13.83 17.93 24.66
C GLN A 15 -12.49 18.68 24.66
N ARG A 16 -12.12 19.33 25.77
CA ARG A 16 -10.82 20.04 25.87
C ARG A 16 -9.64 19.09 25.67
N ARG A 17 -9.74 17.86 26.20
CA ARG A 17 -8.73 16.82 26.00
C ARG A 17 -8.63 16.41 24.53
N ALA A 18 -9.75 16.22 23.84
CA ALA A 18 -9.80 15.90 22.42
C ALA A 18 -9.12 16.99 21.57
N GLU A 19 -9.37 18.27 21.87
CA GLU A 19 -8.73 19.39 21.18
C GLU A 19 -7.20 19.42 21.38
N ALA A 20 -6.71 19.06 22.56
CA ALA A 20 -5.28 18.92 22.81
C ALA A 20 -4.66 17.75 22.00
N LEU A 21 -5.34 16.60 21.94
CA LEU A 21 -4.90 15.43 21.18
C LEU A 21 -4.92 15.67 19.66
N LEU A 22 -5.90 16.45 19.18
CA LEU A 22 -5.98 16.86 17.79
C LEU A 22 -4.76 17.69 17.35
N ARG A 23 -4.30 18.61 18.21
CA ARG A 23 -3.05 19.37 17.95
C ARG A 23 -1.82 18.47 17.85
N GLN A 24 -1.82 17.35 18.58
CA GLN A 24 -0.77 16.34 18.53
C GLN A 24 -0.96 15.30 17.40
N LYS A 25 -1.99 15.46 16.54
CA LYS A 25 -2.35 14.52 15.46
C LYS A 25 -2.65 13.09 15.94
N LYS A 26 -3.00 12.92 17.22
CA LYS A 26 -3.40 11.63 17.81
C LYS A 26 -4.89 11.39 17.57
N PHE A 27 -5.25 11.02 16.34
CA PHE A 27 -6.65 10.93 15.92
C PHE A 27 -7.45 9.85 16.65
N ASP A 28 -6.84 8.71 16.97
CA ASP A 28 -7.53 7.60 17.65
C ASP A 28 -7.90 7.95 19.09
N GLU A 29 -6.96 8.53 19.85
CA GLU A 29 -7.22 9.02 21.21
C GLU A 29 -8.28 10.14 21.21
N CYS A 30 -8.27 11.01 20.19
CA CYS A 30 -9.25 12.08 20.02
C CYS A 30 -10.68 11.52 19.80
N ILE A 31 -10.82 10.51 18.93
CA ILE A 31 -12.10 9.83 18.69
C ILE A 31 -12.64 9.24 19.98
N GLU A 32 -11.78 8.64 20.80
CA GLU A 32 -12.21 8.02 22.05
C GLU A 32 -12.67 9.06 23.07
N CYS A 33 -12.01 10.21 23.17
CA CYS A 33 -12.50 11.33 23.99
C CYS A 33 -13.90 11.80 23.56
N HIS A 34 -14.18 11.90 22.26
CA HIS A 34 -15.52 12.27 21.77
C HIS A 34 -16.58 11.19 22.03
N ARG A 35 -16.22 9.90 21.97
CA ARG A 35 -17.12 8.80 22.37
C ARG A 35 -17.45 8.86 23.86
N GLN A 36 -16.45 9.09 24.70
CA GLN A 36 -16.64 9.25 26.14
C GLN A 36 -17.53 10.46 26.46
N ALA A 37 -17.37 11.58 25.75
CA ALA A 37 -18.25 12.73 25.87
C ALA A 37 -19.71 12.39 25.52
N ILE A 38 -19.95 11.62 24.45
CA ILE A 38 -21.30 11.15 24.08
C ILE A 38 -21.92 10.28 25.19
N LEU A 39 -21.14 9.37 25.80
CA LEU A 39 -21.62 8.53 26.90
C LEU A 39 -22.06 9.38 28.09
N LEU A 40 -21.23 10.34 28.50
CA LEU A 40 -21.53 11.26 29.61
C LEU A 40 -22.75 12.15 29.31
N LEU A 41 -22.92 12.58 28.05
CA LEU A 41 -24.10 13.33 27.60
C LEU A 41 -25.37 12.48 27.63
N ASN A 42 -25.30 11.18 27.29
CA ASN A 42 -26.44 10.27 27.41
C ASN A 42 -26.81 10.03 28.89
N GLU A 43 -25.83 10.02 29.80
CA GLU A 43 -26.11 9.98 31.25
C GLU A 43 -26.79 11.27 31.70
N ALA A 44 -26.29 12.43 31.28
CA ALA A 44 -26.91 13.72 31.57
C ALA A 44 -28.36 13.81 31.04
N SER A 45 -28.63 13.29 29.84
CA SER A 45 -29.99 13.30 29.28
C SER A 45 -30.98 12.44 30.05
N LYS A 46 -30.53 11.38 30.74
CA LYS A 46 -31.41 10.54 31.57
C LYS A 46 -31.79 11.21 32.89
N MET A 47 -30.98 12.18 33.33
CA MET A 47 -31.13 12.85 34.63
C MET A 47 -31.96 14.14 34.53
N THR A 48 -32.25 14.61 33.32
CA THR A 48 -32.93 15.88 33.07
C THR A 48 -34.27 15.63 32.39
N GLU A 49 -35.34 16.24 32.90
CA GLU A 49 -36.69 16.13 32.33
C GLU A 49 -37.09 17.39 31.56
N ASN A 50 -36.27 18.45 31.64
CA ASN A 50 -36.57 19.70 30.98
C ASN A 50 -36.38 19.56 29.46
N PRO A 51 -37.43 19.80 28.63
CA PRO A 51 -37.35 19.61 27.18
C PRO A 51 -36.30 20.51 26.52
N ARG A 52 -36.08 21.72 27.07
CA ARG A 52 -35.05 22.65 26.56
C ARG A 52 -33.63 22.13 26.83
N SER A 53 -33.41 21.54 28.00
CA SER A 53 -32.13 20.93 28.36
C SER A 53 -31.86 19.67 27.54
N LEU A 54 -32.87 18.82 27.34
CA LEU A 54 -32.79 17.63 26.50
C LEU A 54 -32.40 17.97 25.06
N GLU A 55 -33.02 19.00 24.47
CA GLU A 55 -32.67 19.44 23.12
C GLU A 55 -31.23 19.98 23.05
N SER A 56 -30.79 20.73 24.05
CA SER A 56 -29.39 21.19 24.13
C SER A 56 -28.40 20.01 24.18
N ILE A 57 -28.67 19.00 25.01
CA ILE A 57 -27.82 17.80 25.13
C ILE A 57 -27.82 17.00 23.82
N ARG A 58 -28.98 16.90 23.15
CA ARG A 58 -29.10 16.25 21.83
C ARG A 58 -28.21 16.92 20.79
N LEU A 59 -28.23 18.24 20.72
CA LEU A 59 -27.38 19.02 19.81
C LEU A 59 -25.89 18.82 20.11
N GLN A 60 -25.49 18.79 21.38
CA GLN A 60 -24.11 18.53 21.79
C GLN A 60 -23.65 17.11 21.40
N LYS A 61 -24.53 16.11 21.56
CA LYS A 61 -24.24 14.74 21.11
C LYS A 61 -24.02 14.69 19.59
N MET A 62 -24.90 15.30 18.82
CA MET A 62 -24.74 15.40 17.35
C MET A 62 -23.45 16.11 16.95
N TYR A 63 -23.02 17.12 17.71
CA TYR A 63 -21.72 17.77 17.50
C TYR A 63 -20.56 16.76 17.66
N HIS A 64 -20.55 15.98 18.74
CA HIS A 64 -19.49 14.99 18.96
C HIS A 64 -19.50 13.85 17.93
N GLU A 65 -20.67 13.41 17.47
CA GLU A 65 -20.78 12.45 16.36
C GLU A 65 -20.12 13.00 15.09
N LYS A 66 -20.44 14.24 14.71
CA LYS A 66 -19.79 14.91 13.58
C LYS A 66 -18.28 15.09 13.77
N GLN A 67 -17.81 15.38 14.99
CA GLN A 67 -16.38 15.49 15.27
C GLN A 67 -15.67 14.14 15.07
N ILE A 68 -16.27 13.03 15.48
CA ILE A 68 -15.71 11.69 15.24
C ILE A 68 -15.51 11.44 13.75
N ASP A 69 -16.50 11.77 12.93
CA ASP A 69 -16.41 11.59 11.47
C ASP A 69 -15.32 12.48 10.85
N LEU A 70 -15.21 13.73 11.32
CA LEU A 70 -14.11 14.62 10.92
C LEU A 70 -12.74 14.05 11.30
N MET A 71 -12.61 13.45 12.49
CA MET A 71 -11.34 12.85 12.93
C MET A 71 -10.99 11.62 12.10
N ARG A 72 -11.96 10.78 11.73
CA ARG A 72 -11.75 9.64 10.83
C ARG A 72 -11.28 10.10 9.45
N ALA A 73 -11.90 11.14 8.90
CA ALA A 73 -11.50 11.72 7.63
C ALA A 73 -10.06 12.27 7.69
N LYS A 74 -9.73 13.04 8.74
CA LYS A 74 -8.36 13.56 8.95
C LYS A 74 -7.32 12.46 9.12
N LYS A 75 -7.66 11.36 9.83
CA LYS A 75 -6.79 10.19 9.97
C LYS A 75 -6.47 9.57 8.61
N SER A 76 -7.50 9.31 7.80
CA SER A 76 -7.35 8.76 6.45
C SER A 76 -6.50 9.68 5.56
N GLN A 77 -6.78 10.98 5.58
CA GLN A 77 -6.02 11.96 4.80
C GLN A 77 -4.53 11.98 5.20
N ALA A 78 -4.23 11.96 6.50
CA ALA A 78 -2.86 11.93 6.99
C ALA A 78 -2.11 10.66 6.54
N GLN A 79 -2.79 9.50 6.50
CA GLN A 79 -2.22 8.25 6.03
C GLN A 79 -1.92 8.29 4.52
N ILE A 80 -2.85 8.83 3.72
CA ILE A 80 -2.64 9.02 2.27
C ILE A 80 -1.47 9.98 2.00
N GLU A 81 -1.37 11.08 2.76
CA GLU A 81 -0.27 12.03 2.62
C GLU A 81 1.09 11.38 2.97
N GLN A 82 1.15 10.56 4.02
CA GLN A 82 2.36 9.79 4.35
C GLN A 82 2.74 8.84 3.22
N TYR A 83 1.78 8.07 2.69
CA TYR A 83 2.02 7.19 1.56
C TYR A 83 2.52 7.96 0.33
N ARG A 84 1.90 9.10 -0.01
CA ARG A 84 2.34 9.98 -1.09
C ARG A 84 3.76 10.51 -0.89
N LYS A 85 4.13 10.90 0.33
CA LYS A 85 5.50 11.38 0.63
C LYS A 85 6.53 10.27 0.46
N SER A 86 6.24 9.06 0.94
CA SER A 86 7.11 7.90 0.73
C SER A 86 7.24 7.54 -0.76
N HIS A 87 6.14 7.58 -1.51
CA HIS A 87 6.15 7.30 -2.95
C HIS A 87 6.82 8.40 -3.77
N HIS A 88 6.73 9.65 -3.35
CA HIS A 88 7.42 10.78 -3.97
C HIS A 88 8.93 10.75 -3.70
N LEU A 89 9.34 10.33 -2.50
CA LEU A 89 10.76 10.10 -2.21
C LEU A 89 11.30 8.97 -3.09
N ASN A 90 10.55 7.88 -3.25
CA ASN A 90 10.91 6.79 -4.15
C ASN A 90 10.92 7.23 -5.62
N ARG A 91 9.95 8.06 -6.04
CA ARG A 91 9.92 8.65 -7.38
C ARG A 91 11.08 9.60 -7.62
N LYS A 92 11.49 10.44 -6.66
CA LYS A 92 12.66 11.33 -6.81
C LYS A 92 13.97 10.55 -6.90
N ILE A 93 14.08 9.42 -6.21
CA ILE A 93 15.21 8.49 -6.38
C ILE A 93 15.18 7.91 -7.81
N SER A 94 14.02 7.59 -8.36
CA SER A 94 13.88 7.18 -9.78
C SER A 94 14.00 8.32 -10.81
N SER A 95 13.61 9.55 -10.48
CA SER A 95 13.45 10.67 -11.43
C SER A 95 14.62 11.64 -11.45
N ASN A 96 15.63 11.45 -10.60
CA ASN A 96 16.93 12.07 -10.82
C ASN A 96 17.66 11.47 -12.06
N GLY A 97 17.01 10.55 -12.79
CA GLY A 97 17.46 10.03 -14.08
C GLY A 97 16.87 10.71 -15.31
N GLU A 98 15.97 11.70 -15.20
CA GLU A 98 15.51 12.46 -16.37
C GLU A 98 16.34 13.73 -16.55
N CYS A 99 17.57 13.52 -17.00
CA CYS A 99 18.30 14.49 -17.81
C CYS A 99 17.94 14.21 -19.27
N ASP A 100 17.23 15.16 -19.88
CA ASP A 100 17.16 15.33 -21.34
C ASP A 100 18.57 15.08 -21.93
N ASN A 101 18.72 14.03 -22.75
CA ASN A 101 19.95 13.55 -23.43
C ASN A 101 20.87 12.51 -22.74
N SER A 102 20.42 11.70 -21.79
CA SER A 102 21.18 10.50 -21.39
C SER A 102 20.52 9.23 -21.91
N GLU A 103 21.22 8.45 -22.74
CA GLU A 103 20.92 7.03 -22.95
C GLU A 103 20.53 6.42 -21.59
N GLY A 104 19.28 5.93 -21.49
CA GLY A 104 18.72 5.43 -20.24
C GLY A 104 19.65 4.38 -19.62
N LEU A 105 19.60 4.21 -18.30
CA LEU A 105 20.42 3.23 -17.58
C LEU A 105 20.43 1.85 -18.27
N GLU A 106 19.30 1.43 -18.83
CA GLU A 106 19.14 0.25 -19.68
C GLU A 106 20.07 0.26 -20.91
N ALA A 107 20.07 1.34 -21.69
CA ALA A 107 20.96 1.50 -22.85
C ALA A 107 22.44 1.54 -22.43
N THR A 108 22.75 2.12 -21.28
CA THR A 108 24.11 2.08 -20.70
C THR A 108 24.50 0.65 -20.34
N ILE A 109 23.62 -0.10 -19.66
CA ILE A 109 23.85 -1.51 -19.31
C ILE A 109 24.09 -2.35 -20.57
N TYR A 110 23.24 -2.22 -21.59
CA TYR A 110 23.40 -2.95 -22.84
C TYR A 110 24.69 -2.58 -23.59
N ARG A 111 25.05 -1.28 -23.64
CA ARG A 111 26.29 -0.84 -24.25
C ARG A 111 27.52 -1.37 -23.49
N THR A 112 27.50 -1.35 -22.16
CA THR A 112 28.59 -1.91 -21.34
C THR A 112 28.75 -3.41 -21.54
N ILE A 113 27.65 -4.17 -21.58
CA ILE A 113 27.68 -5.61 -21.89
C ILE A 113 28.28 -5.85 -23.28
N GLN A 114 27.88 -5.05 -24.28
CA GLN A 114 28.36 -5.20 -25.65
C GLN A 114 29.86 -4.89 -25.81
N VAL A 115 30.35 -3.86 -25.12
CA VAL A 115 31.79 -3.52 -25.08
C VAL A 115 32.57 -4.62 -24.37
N HIS A 116 32.04 -5.14 -23.26
CA HIS A 116 32.65 -6.24 -22.52
C HIS A 116 32.77 -7.52 -23.36
N ASP A 117 31.71 -7.89 -24.09
CA ASP A 117 31.71 -9.06 -24.98
C ASP A 117 32.71 -8.91 -26.13
N SER A 118 32.79 -7.71 -26.72
CA SER A 118 33.76 -7.41 -27.78
C SER A 118 35.21 -7.55 -27.29
N LEU A 119 35.49 -7.14 -26.04
CA LEU A 119 36.80 -7.27 -25.43
C LEU A 119 37.14 -8.74 -25.14
N ILE A 120 36.20 -9.52 -24.60
CA ILE A 120 36.38 -10.95 -24.35
C ILE A 120 36.64 -11.70 -25.66
N ASP A 121 35.91 -11.37 -26.72
CA ASP A 121 36.11 -11.96 -28.04
C ASP A 121 37.48 -11.61 -28.62
N TYR A 122 37.92 -10.37 -28.44
CA TYR A 122 39.24 -9.91 -28.89
C TYR A 122 40.37 -10.61 -28.14
N LEU A 123 40.24 -10.80 -26.83
CA LEU A 123 41.20 -11.55 -26.03
C LEU A 123 41.22 -13.04 -26.39
N GLY A 124 40.05 -13.65 -26.60
CA GLY A 124 39.95 -15.04 -27.07
C GLY A 124 40.58 -15.26 -28.44
N LYS A 125 40.44 -14.31 -29.38
CA LYS A 125 41.03 -14.40 -30.73
C LYS A 125 42.56 -14.25 -30.73
N ARG A 126 43.13 -13.42 -29.85
CA ARG A 126 44.58 -13.25 -29.75
C ARG A 126 45.29 -14.43 -29.07
N SER A 127 44.61 -15.12 -28.16
CA SER A 127 45.17 -16.30 -27.48
C SER A 127 45.30 -17.53 -28.39
N GLY A 128 44.57 -17.57 -29.53
CA GLY A 128 44.58 -18.70 -30.46
C GLY A 128 45.39 -18.56 -31.76
N SER A 129 45.94 -17.38 -32.09
CA SER A 129 46.43 -17.11 -33.46
C SER A 129 47.93 -17.24 -33.70
N ASP A 130 48.82 -17.04 -32.71
CA ASP A 130 50.25 -16.99 -33.00
C ASP A 130 51.09 -17.59 -31.86
N ASN A 131 51.24 -18.92 -31.83
CA ASN A 131 52.33 -19.52 -31.04
C ASN A 131 52.83 -20.88 -31.58
N ASP A 132 52.80 -21.09 -32.90
CA ASP A 132 53.37 -22.30 -33.52
C ASP A 132 54.38 -22.01 -34.64
N SER A 133 55.04 -20.84 -34.61
CA SER A 133 56.04 -20.47 -35.62
C SER A 133 57.30 -19.86 -35.01
N LEU A 134 57.89 -20.58 -34.05
CA LEU A 134 59.28 -20.35 -33.66
C LEU A 134 59.98 -21.71 -33.50
N LYS A 135 60.06 -22.42 -34.63
CA LYS A 135 61.00 -23.54 -34.79
C LYS A 135 62.40 -22.94 -34.82
N SER A 136 63.05 -23.00 -33.67
CA SER A 136 64.43 -22.58 -33.44
C SER A 136 65.37 -23.13 -34.52
N TYR A 137 66.09 -22.23 -35.17
CA TYR A 137 67.26 -22.55 -35.98
C TYR A 137 68.33 -23.13 -35.04
N SER A 138 68.53 -24.45 -35.11
CA SER A 138 69.69 -25.11 -34.51
C SER A 138 70.95 -24.71 -35.27
N THR A 139 71.84 -23.98 -34.61
CA THR A 139 73.27 -23.92 -34.95
C THR A 139 74.09 -23.73 -33.68
N SER A 140 74.74 -24.80 -33.21
CA SER A 140 76.19 -24.88 -32.99
C SER A 140 76.53 -25.97 -31.97
N ASP A 141 77.33 -26.93 -32.41
CA ASP A 141 78.06 -27.93 -31.65
C ASP A 141 78.86 -27.36 -30.47
N THR A 142 78.95 -28.10 -29.35
CA THR A 142 80.21 -28.68 -28.81
C THR A 142 79.97 -29.35 -27.44
N ASP A 143 80.62 -30.51 -27.25
CA ASP A 143 80.56 -31.46 -26.13
C ASP A 143 80.95 -30.90 -24.73
N ASP A 144 80.34 -31.42 -23.64
CA ASP A 144 81.03 -32.21 -22.60
C ASP A 144 80.16 -32.54 -21.33
N ARG A 145 79.93 -33.85 -21.14
CA ARG A 145 80.02 -34.69 -19.90
C ARG A 145 79.28 -34.39 -18.56
N GLN A 146 78.59 -35.46 -18.10
CA GLN A 146 78.49 -36.08 -16.74
C GLN A 146 77.24 -35.88 -15.82
N ASP A 147 76.47 -36.98 -15.71
CA ASP A 147 75.81 -37.64 -14.56
C ASP A 147 75.38 -36.85 -13.31
N LYS A 148 74.08 -36.95 -12.96
CA LYS A 148 73.58 -37.64 -11.74
C LYS A 148 72.05 -37.54 -11.59
N ASP A 149 71.41 -38.71 -11.57
CA ASP A 149 70.04 -38.90 -11.10
C ASP A 149 69.88 -38.49 -9.62
N CYS A 150 68.84 -37.71 -9.32
CA CYS A 150 68.19 -37.70 -8.01
C CYS A 150 66.70 -37.40 -8.19
N THR A 151 65.91 -38.44 -8.01
CA THR A 151 64.44 -38.39 -7.97
C THR A 151 63.97 -37.63 -6.73
N THR A 152 63.26 -36.52 -6.92
CA THR A 152 62.28 -36.01 -5.94
C THR A 152 60.96 -35.73 -6.65
N PRO A 153 59.84 -36.36 -6.24
CA PRO A 153 58.58 -36.25 -6.93
C PRO A 153 57.80 -34.98 -6.54
N ILE A 154 57.22 -34.36 -7.57
CA ILE A 154 56.01 -33.54 -7.53
C ILE A 154 56.17 -32.25 -6.72
N VAL A 155 56.92 -31.33 -7.31
CA VAL A 155 56.64 -29.90 -7.15
C VAL A 155 55.21 -29.69 -7.61
N GLY A 156 54.35 -29.31 -6.67
CA GLY A 156 52.99 -28.88 -6.94
C GLY A 156 53.04 -27.62 -7.80
N ASN A 157 53.21 -27.81 -9.10
CA ASN A 157 53.00 -26.78 -10.11
C ASN A 157 51.50 -26.52 -10.12
N LYS A 158 51.04 -25.64 -9.22
CA LYS A 158 49.90 -24.78 -9.50
C LYS A 158 50.33 -23.94 -10.68
N HIS A 159 50.18 -24.51 -11.88
CA HIS A 159 50.33 -23.77 -13.11
C HIS A 159 49.42 -22.53 -12.94
N PRO A 160 49.95 -21.30 -13.08
CA PRO A 160 49.08 -20.14 -13.13
C PRO A 160 48.03 -20.45 -14.21
N LYS A 161 46.75 -20.23 -13.88
CA LYS A 161 45.64 -20.54 -14.80
C LYS A 161 45.98 -19.98 -16.18
N ASP A 162 45.91 -20.84 -17.19
CA ASP A 162 46.19 -20.44 -18.57
C ASP A 162 45.21 -19.32 -18.96
N ASP A 163 45.71 -18.29 -19.66
CA ASP A 163 44.91 -17.12 -20.04
C ASP A 163 43.67 -17.56 -20.82
N SER A 164 43.79 -18.65 -21.61
CA SER A 164 42.68 -19.31 -22.30
C SER A 164 41.58 -19.80 -21.35
N GLN A 165 41.95 -20.46 -20.25
CA GLN A 165 41.01 -20.94 -19.24
C GLN A 165 40.32 -19.79 -18.49
N ILE A 166 41.05 -18.70 -18.21
CA ILE A 166 40.49 -17.49 -17.59
C ILE A 166 39.47 -16.82 -18.52
N ILE A 167 39.78 -16.74 -19.81
CA ILE A 167 38.88 -16.17 -20.82
C ILE A 167 37.59 -16.99 -20.96
N GLU A 168 37.68 -18.32 -20.90
CA GLU A 168 36.50 -19.19 -20.92
C GLU A 168 35.63 -19.03 -19.66
N GLU A 169 36.24 -18.99 -18.46
CA GLU A 169 35.53 -18.71 -17.21
C GLU A 169 34.83 -17.34 -17.25
N LEU A 170 35.48 -16.31 -17.80
CA LEU A 170 34.90 -14.97 -18.00
C LEU A 170 33.72 -14.98 -18.98
N LYS A 171 33.80 -15.76 -20.08
CA LYS A 171 32.69 -15.93 -21.03
C LYS A 171 31.45 -16.52 -20.35
N VAL A 172 31.65 -17.57 -19.54
CA VAL A 172 30.57 -18.25 -18.82
C VAL A 172 29.93 -17.31 -17.79
N LEU A 173 30.74 -16.62 -16.98
CA LEU A 173 30.24 -15.66 -15.98
C LEU A 173 29.50 -14.47 -16.62
N SER A 174 30.01 -13.95 -17.74
CA SER A 174 29.34 -12.89 -18.50
C SER A 174 27.99 -13.37 -19.04
N GLY A 175 27.89 -14.63 -19.49
CA GLY A 175 26.63 -15.26 -19.86
C GLY A 175 25.63 -15.33 -18.72
N GLN A 176 26.05 -15.84 -17.56
CA GLN A 176 25.19 -15.94 -16.38
C GLN A 176 24.69 -14.58 -15.88
N LEU A 177 25.54 -13.55 -15.93
CA LEU A 177 25.15 -12.19 -15.57
C LEU A 177 24.05 -11.67 -16.50
N ARG A 178 24.18 -11.90 -17.82
CA ARG A 178 23.14 -11.52 -18.79
C ARG A 178 21.83 -12.24 -18.53
N ASP A 179 21.87 -13.55 -18.30
CA ASP A 179 20.66 -14.34 -18.02
C ASP A 179 19.96 -13.84 -16.75
N SER A 180 20.74 -13.47 -15.72
CA SER A 180 20.21 -12.87 -14.50
C SER A 180 19.61 -11.49 -14.75
N VAL A 181 20.26 -10.62 -15.52
CA VAL A 181 19.74 -9.29 -15.87
C VAL A 181 18.44 -9.43 -16.67
N GLN A 182 18.38 -10.35 -17.64
CA GLN A 182 17.18 -10.61 -18.42
C GLN A 182 16.04 -11.15 -17.55
N CYS A 183 16.32 -12.07 -16.62
CA CYS A 183 15.33 -12.56 -15.66
C CYS A 183 14.77 -11.42 -14.79
N LEU A 184 15.63 -10.50 -14.34
CA LEU A 184 15.18 -9.35 -13.54
C LEU A 184 14.31 -8.38 -14.36
N LEU A 185 14.63 -8.15 -15.63
CA LEU A 185 13.80 -7.32 -16.51
C LEU A 185 12.41 -7.94 -16.72
N VAL A 186 12.33 -9.24 -16.98
CA VAL A 186 11.04 -9.95 -17.10
C VAL A 186 10.24 -9.87 -15.79
N GLN A 187 10.89 -10.03 -14.64
CA GLN A 187 10.23 -9.89 -13.35
C GLN A 187 9.71 -8.47 -13.10
N LEU A 188 10.46 -7.45 -13.49
CA LEU A 188 10.02 -6.05 -13.39
C LEU A 188 8.79 -5.79 -14.27
N ASP A 189 8.78 -6.30 -15.49
CA ASP A 189 7.62 -6.19 -16.38
C ASP A 189 6.37 -6.86 -15.81
N ASP A 190 6.52 -8.05 -15.23
CA ASP A 190 5.41 -8.77 -14.61
C ASP A 190 4.86 -8.04 -13.38
N ARG A 191 5.74 -7.50 -12.53
CA ARG A 191 5.34 -6.66 -11.38
C ARG A 191 4.66 -5.38 -11.85
N ASN A 192 5.14 -4.73 -12.91
CA ASN A 192 4.51 -3.54 -13.48
C ASN A 192 3.10 -3.85 -14.03
N LYS A 193 2.92 -4.97 -14.74
CA LYS A 193 1.60 -5.44 -15.19
C LYS A 193 0.66 -5.73 -14.02
N GLU A 194 1.17 -6.34 -12.95
CA GLU A 194 0.41 -6.60 -11.73
C GLU A 194 -0.05 -5.29 -11.05
N ILE A 195 0.85 -4.30 -10.95
CA ILE A 195 0.52 -2.96 -10.45
C ILE A 195 -0.59 -2.33 -11.27
N GLU A 196 -0.52 -2.39 -12.61
CA GLU A 196 -1.56 -1.83 -13.48
C GLU A 196 -2.90 -2.56 -13.31
N LYS A 197 -2.90 -3.89 -13.20
CA LYS A 197 -4.12 -4.67 -12.90
C LYS A 197 -4.74 -4.28 -11.55
N LEU A 198 -3.91 -4.13 -10.51
CA LEU A 198 -4.37 -3.74 -9.17
C LEU A 198 -4.92 -2.31 -9.17
N LYS A 199 -4.25 -1.36 -9.84
CA LYS A 199 -4.76 0.01 -10.00
C LYS A 199 -6.11 0.04 -10.73
N ALA A 200 -6.25 -0.73 -11.80
CA ALA A 200 -7.52 -0.83 -12.53
C ALA A 200 -8.64 -1.40 -11.64
N THR A 201 -8.33 -2.45 -10.87
CA THR A 201 -9.27 -3.07 -9.93
C THR A 201 -9.70 -2.07 -8.84
N ILE A 202 -8.75 -1.33 -8.27
CA ILE A 202 -9.05 -0.27 -7.28
C ILE A 202 -9.98 0.78 -7.88
N ASN A 203 -9.71 1.25 -9.11
CA ASN A 203 -10.53 2.27 -9.77
C ASN A 203 -11.97 1.78 -10.00
N VAL A 204 -12.16 0.52 -10.41
CA VAL A 204 -13.50 -0.08 -10.54
C VAL A 204 -14.21 -0.12 -9.20
N LEU A 205 -13.55 -0.61 -8.14
CA LEU A 205 -14.14 -0.70 -6.80
C LEU A 205 -14.45 0.68 -6.22
N GLU A 206 -13.60 1.69 -6.45
CA GLU A 206 -13.85 3.07 -6.04
C GLU A 206 -15.06 3.66 -6.78
N SER A 207 -15.19 3.38 -8.08
CA SER A 207 -16.35 3.80 -8.88
C SER A 207 -17.65 3.11 -8.42
N GLU A 208 -17.61 1.82 -8.11
CA GLU A 208 -18.75 1.09 -7.56
C GLU A 208 -19.14 1.60 -6.17
N LYS A 209 -18.17 1.89 -5.31
CA LYS A 209 -18.41 2.49 -3.99
C LYS A 209 -19.09 3.86 -4.12
N GLN A 210 -18.61 4.72 -5.02
CA GLN A 210 -19.24 6.02 -5.27
C GLN A 210 -20.67 5.88 -5.80
N LYS A 211 -20.92 4.94 -6.73
CA LYS A 211 -22.28 4.64 -7.20
C LYS A 211 -23.18 4.11 -6.08
N GLY A 212 -22.66 3.24 -5.21
CA GLY A 212 -23.38 2.74 -4.04
C GLY A 212 -23.73 3.84 -3.04
N GLU A 213 -22.81 4.77 -2.79
CA GLU A 213 -23.03 5.95 -1.95
C GLU A 213 -24.09 6.88 -2.57
N GLN A 214 -24.02 7.15 -3.88
CA GLN A 214 -25.03 7.94 -4.61
C GLN A 214 -26.42 7.29 -4.54
N LEU A 215 -26.53 5.98 -4.81
CA LEU A 215 -27.80 5.25 -4.68
C LEU A 215 -28.33 5.22 -3.24
N SER A 216 -27.45 5.15 -2.24
CA SER A 216 -27.84 5.24 -0.82
C SER A 216 -28.33 6.64 -0.43
N HIS A 217 -27.80 7.68 -1.09
CA HIS A 217 -28.21 9.06 -0.89
C HIS A 217 -29.57 9.32 -1.57
N GLU A 218 -29.75 8.80 -2.79
CA GLU A 218 -30.99 8.92 -3.55
C GLU A 218 -32.15 8.13 -2.89
N ARG A 219 -31.91 6.92 -2.39
CA ARG A 219 -32.92 6.18 -1.59
C ARG A 219 -33.31 6.93 -0.31
N ARG A 220 -32.37 7.61 0.35
CA ARG A 220 -32.68 8.46 1.51
C ARG A 220 -33.49 9.69 1.11
N GLY A 221 -33.20 10.31 -0.04
CA GLY A 221 -33.96 11.42 -0.60
C GLY A 221 -35.40 11.07 -0.98
N ILE A 222 -35.62 9.89 -1.56
CA ILE A 222 -36.96 9.40 -1.92
C ILE A 222 -37.79 9.08 -0.67
N PHE A 223 -37.17 8.53 0.39
CA PHE A 223 -37.86 8.27 1.65
C PHE A 223 -38.28 9.56 2.36
N SER A 224 -37.51 10.65 2.24
CA SER A 224 -37.94 11.97 2.73
C SER A 224 -39.09 12.58 1.91
N HIS A 225 -39.27 12.21 0.64
CA HIS A 225 -40.37 12.71 -0.19
C HIS A 225 -41.67 11.90 -0.01
N TRP A 226 -41.58 10.59 0.22
CA TRP A 226 -42.75 9.72 0.44
C TRP A 226 -43.14 9.55 1.92
N GLY A 227 -42.23 9.83 2.87
CA GLY A 227 -42.52 9.82 4.30
C GLY A 227 -43.47 10.93 4.77
N GLY A 228 -43.71 11.96 3.96
CA GLY A 228 -44.70 13.02 4.22
C GLY A 228 -46.13 12.67 3.80
N ALA A 229 -46.33 11.64 2.97
CA ALA A 229 -47.65 11.35 2.40
C ALA A 229 -48.47 10.30 3.18
N ILE A 230 -47.86 9.54 4.09
CA ILE A 230 -48.54 8.44 4.81
C ILE A 230 -49.23 8.91 6.11
N VAL A 231 -48.94 10.12 6.61
CA VAL A 231 -49.61 10.66 7.81
C VAL A 231 -50.97 11.31 7.51
N SER A 232 -51.35 11.52 6.24
CA SER A 232 -52.57 12.26 5.86
C SER A 232 -53.74 11.41 5.34
N LYS A 233 -53.82 10.11 5.70
CA LYS A 233 -54.98 9.25 5.35
C LYS A 233 -55.49 8.39 6.51
N ARG A 234 -55.46 8.91 7.74
CA ARG A 234 -56.11 8.27 8.91
C ARG A 234 -57.16 9.12 9.61
N SER A 235 -57.71 10.14 8.94
CA SER A 235 -58.69 11.08 9.51
C SER A 235 -60.07 11.06 8.83
N LEU A 236 -60.46 9.97 8.16
CA LEU A 236 -61.79 9.86 7.53
C LEU A 236 -62.27 8.40 7.54
N PHE A 237 -62.47 7.80 8.71
CA PHE A 237 -63.38 6.64 8.85
C PHE A 237 -63.74 6.38 10.32
N VAL A 238 -64.51 7.29 10.94
CA VAL A 238 -65.34 6.95 12.11
C VAL A 238 -66.68 7.63 11.92
N SER A 239 -67.58 6.94 11.21
CA SER A 239 -69.02 7.19 11.28
C SER A 239 -69.74 5.86 11.36
N VAL A 240 -70.03 5.48 12.60
CA VAL A 240 -71.29 4.88 13.07
C VAL A 240 -71.89 3.75 12.21
N SER A 241 -71.76 2.53 12.69
CA SER A 241 -72.79 1.49 12.49
C SER A 241 -72.92 0.69 13.79
N THR A 242 -73.74 1.20 14.68
CA THR A 242 -74.35 0.44 15.78
C THR A 242 -75.51 -0.36 15.21
N LYS A 243 -75.38 -1.70 15.21
CA LYS A 243 -76.47 -2.68 15.34
C LYS A 243 -75.85 -4.08 15.24
N THR A 244 -75.41 -4.62 16.37
CA THR A 244 -75.20 -6.06 16.55
C THR A 244 -76.34 -6.61 17.38
N SER A 245 -76.96 -7.64 16.81
CA SER A 245 -78.17 -8.30 17.23
C SER A 245 -78.08 -8.98 18.60
N HIS A 246 -79.26 -9.03 19.23
CA HIS A 246 -79.70 -10.04 20.18
C HIS A 246 -79.26 -11.46 19.78
N ALA A 247 -78.58 -12.14 20.69
CA ALA A 247 -78.69 -13.59 20.90
C ALA A 247 -78.23 -13.86 22.34
N GLY A 248 -79.18 -14.20 23.20
CA GLY A 248 -78.97 -14.52 24.61
C GLY A 248 -80.00 -15.54 25.03
N ASP A 249 -79.82 -16.77 24.55
CA ASP A 249 -80.41 -17.98 25.14
C ASP A 249 -79.45 -18.45 26.24
N GLU A 250 -79.81 -18.24 27.50
CA GLU A 250 -79.33 -19.05 28.62
C GLU A 250 -80.50 -19.37 29.54
N GLN A 251 -80.84 -20.66 29.57
CA GLN A 251 -81.73 -21.29 30.53
C GLN A 251 -81.07 -21.32 31.91
N LEU A 252 -81.78 -20.87 32.94
CA LEU A 252 -81.66 -21.40 34.30
C LEU A 252 -82.95 -21.11 35.09
N CYS A 253 -83.46 -22.18 35.72
CA CYS A 253 -84.71 -22.35 36.48
C CYS A 253 -85.96 -22.72 35.69
#